data_AF-A0A5J4SYW1-F1
#
_entry.id   AF-A0A5J4SYW1-F1
#
_cell.length_a   1.000
_cell.length_b   1.000
_cell.length_c   1.000
_cell.angle_alpha   90.00
_cell.angle_beta   90.00
_cell.angle_gamma   90.00
#
_symmetry.space_group_name_H-M   'P 1'
#
loop_
_entity.id
_entity.type
_entity.pdbx_description
1 polymer ?
#
loop_
_entity_poly.entity_id
_entity_poly.type
_entity_poly.pdbx_seq_one_letter_code
_entity_poly.pdbx_strand_id
1 'polypeptide(L)'
;MLYRYNYIKKHPLHRLHKHLLFFFRRIRTISSNASFKINGDYFHSDFSDILRISPNLKEKFKTFFNSYKQLTDIQKNEFYNLVVKCQSVKYFFGNKSINCLDIKKDSIQQLMGNNSLYELMKYLYETTIKADRWEMKDHYQKMYNGMPQNKVCPFCGVESMHQTFKEDYDHLLTKSIYPLLAINLQNLVPMCSVCNEKAKKEIDILYKNNGERRSFAYPYATEITISLDFTGSIIPQTDMNNEKGIWKLTINPQNENNMTWFEVFNIEERYTKDYLLFDLWTDIFIDDLINSNKNPINENSLKTELLKVAQSYERRKFNNRNIIKAPLFSFLANCNNKIFYKGLIRAYNKRINT
;
A
#
# COMPACT_ATOMS: atom_id res chain seq x y z
N MET A 1 -2.09 -7.75 1.24
CA MET A 1 -3.26 -6.85 1.13
C MET A 1 -4.46 -7.52 1.74
N LEU A 2 -5.21 -6.79 2.56
CA LEU A 2 -6.35 -7.35 3.31
C LEU A 2 -7.52 -7.76 2.41
N TYR A 3 -7.62 -7.17 1.22
CA TYR A 3 -8.47 -7.63 0.12
C TYR A 3 -7.84 -7.18 -1.21
N ARG A 4 -8.27 -7.78 -2.33
CA ARG A 4 -7.72 -7.51 -3.66
C ARG A 4 -8.41 -6.35 -4.38
N TYR A 5 -7.63 -5.60 -5.15
CA TYR A 5 -8.17 -4.70 -6.17
C TYR A 5 -8.45 -5.44 -7.48
N ASN A 6 -9.50 -5.01 -8.16
CA ASN A 6 -9.79 -5.44 -9.53
C ASN A 6 -8.96 -4.62 -10.52
N TYR A 7 -7.97 -5.23 -11.16
CA TYR A 7 -7.13 -4.54 -12.13
C TYR A 7 -7.92 -4.20 -13.42
N ILE A 8 -8.02 -2.91 -13.74
CA ILE A 8 -8.73 -2.43 -14.93
C ILE A 8 -7.81 -2.53 -16.15
N LYS A 9 -7.98 -3.59 -16.94
CA LYS A 9 -7.12 -3.85 -18.13
C LYS A 9 -7.37 -2.90 -19.30
N LYS A 10 -8.62 -2.45 -19.50
CA LYS A 10 -9.04 -1.63 -20.65
C LYS A 10 -9.40 -0.23 -20.16
N HIS A 11 -8.47 0.71 -20.29
CA HIS A 11 -8.67 2.11 -19.90
C HIS A 11 -7.70 3.05 -20.64
N PRO A 12 -8.09 4.30 -20.98
CA PRO A 12 -7.20 5.26 -21.65
C PRO A 12 -5.90 5.57 -20.89
N LEU A 13 -5.92 5.56 -19.56
CA LEU A 13 -4.74 5.72 -18.70
C LEU A 13 -3.54 4.81 -19.09
N HIS A 14 -3.79 3.62 -19.66
CA HIS A 14 -2.72 2.72 -20.14
C HIS A 14 -1.95 3.27 -21.35
N ARG A 15 -2.53 4.20 -22.11
CA ARG A 15 -1.95 4.70 -23.37
C ARG A 15 -0.63 5.43 -23.13
N LEU A 16 -0.49 6.21 -22.05
CA LEU A 16 0.76 6.91 -21.75
C LEU A 16 1.94 5.93 -21.62
N HIS A 17 1.77 4.84 -20.87
CA HIS A 17 2.78 3.79 -20.74
C HIS A 17 3.05 3.12 -22.10
N LYS A 18 2.03 2.85 -22.91
CA LYS A 18 2.20 2.30 -24.26
C LYS A 18 3.00 3.22 -25.19
N HIS A 19 2.78 4.54 -25.15
CA HIS A 19 3.57 5.49 -25.93
C HIS A 19 5.04 5.50 -25.50
N LEU A 20 5.31 5.43 -24.19
CA LEU A 20 6.67 5.33 -23.68
C LEU A 20 7.37 4.04 -24.16
N LEU A 21 6.69 2.90 -24.09
CA LEU A 21 7.24 1.63 -24.59
C LEU A 21 7.47 1.66 -26.10
N PHE A 22 6.55 2.27 -26.86
CA PHE A 22 6.73 2.48 -28.29
C PHE A 22 8.01 3.28 -28.56
N PHE A 23 8.21 4.40 -27.85
CA PHE A 23 9.40 5.22 -27.96
C PHE A 23 10.68 4.43 -27.68
N PHE A 24 10.76 3.73 -26.54
CA PHE A 24 11.94 2.91 -26.21
C PHE A 24 12.21 1.82 -27.26
N ARG A 25 11.16 1.21 -27.82
CA ARG A 25 11.32 0.22 -28.90
C ARG A 25 11.87 0.84 -30.18
N ARG A 26 11.42 2.04 -30.57
CA ARG A 26 11.84 2.69 -31.82
C ARG A 26 13.26 3.22 -31.76
N ILE A 27 13.74 3.62 -30.59
CA ILE A 27 15.12 4.10 -30.43
C ILE A 27 16.13 2.99 -30.12
N ARG A 28 15.69 1.73 -29.94
CA ARG A 28 16.52 0.62 -29.44
C ARG A 28 17.89 0.49 -30.12
N THR A 29 17.95 0.71 -31.43
CA THR A 29 19.18 0.58 -32.24
C THR A 29 19.56 1.91 -32.89
N ILE A 30 19.23 3.03 -32.26
CA ILE A 30 19.44 4.36 -32.85
C ILE A 30 20.93 4.69 -32.95
N SER A 31 21.35 5.30 -34.07
CA SER A 31 22.72 5.79 -34.26
C SER A 31 23.03 6.99 -33.37
N SER A 32 24.29 7.12 -32.94
CA SER A 32 24.81 8.29 -32.20
C SER A 32 24.64 9.62 -32.95
N ASN A 33 24.65 9.57 -34.28
CA ASN A 33 24.46 10.73 -35.15
C ASN A 33 22.98 11.10 -35.35
N ALA A 34 22.03 10.31 -34.83
CA ALA A 34 20.62 10.61 -34.99
C ALA A 34 20.21 11.91 -34.29
N SER A 35 19.26 12.62 -34.88
CA SER A 35 18.63 13.80 -34.30
C SER A 35 17.26 13.46 -33.72
N PHE A 36 16.88 14.18 -32.65
CA PHE A 36 15.57 14.06 -32.03
C PHE A 36 14.48 14.64 -32.94
N LYS A 37 13.47 13.84 -33.29
CA LYS A 37 12.38 14.22 -34.20
C LYS A 37 11.03 13.82 -33.60
N ILE A 38 10.10 14.76 -33.50
CA ILE A 38 8.71 14.50 -33.07
C ILE A 38 7.90 13.90 -34.21
N ASN A 39 8.06 14.41 -35.43
CA ASN A 39 7.33 13.96 -36.62
C ASN A 39 8.06 12.81 -37.34
N GLY A 40 8.97 12.13 -36.65
CA GLY A 40 9.67 10.96 -37.17
C GLY A 40 9.13 9.69 -36.54
N ASP A 41 9.90 8.64 -36.74
CA ASP A 41 9.53 7.27 -36.39
C ASP A 41 9.61 6.93 -34.90
N TYR A 42 9.96 7.88 -34.03
CA TYR A 42 10.19 7.59 -32.60
C TYR A 42 8.90 7.56 -31.78
N PHE A 43 7.87 8.26 -32.21
CA PHE A 43 6.63 8.43 -31.46
C PHE A 43 5.44 8.00 -32.31
N HIS A 44 4.39 7.51 -31.65
CA HIS A 44 3.10 7.32 -32.32
C HIS A 44 2.49 8.70 -32.60
N SER A 45 1.73 8.85 -33.68
CA SER A 45 1.24 10.14 -34.19
C SER A 45 0.45 10.93 -33.14
N ASP A 46 -0.46 10.26 -32.43
CA ASP A 46 -1.23 10.85 -31.32
C ASP A 46 -0.32 11.43 -30.22
N PHE A 47 0.76 10.76 -29.85
CA PHE A 47 1.70 11.23 -28.83
C PHE A 47 2.59 12.36 -29.37
N SER A 48 2.92 12.34 -30.66
CA SER A 48 3.59 13.45 -31.31
C SER A 48 2.77 14.74 -31.19
N ASP A 49 1.45 14.68 -31.36
CA ASP A 49 0.55 15.83 -31.17
C ASP A 49 0.66 16.38 -29.73
N ILE A 50 0.71 15.48 -28.73
CA ILE A 50 0.91 15.86 -27.32
C ILE A 50 2.24 16.59 -27.12
N LEU A 51 3.32 16.05 -27.69
CA LEU A 51 4.66 16.62 -27.55
C LEU A 51 4.78 18.00 -28.21
N ARG A 52 4.06 18.27 -29.30
CA ARG A 52 4.06 19.59 -29.95
C ARG A 52 3.51 20.69 -29.06
N ILE A 53 2.49 20.38 -28.27
CA ILE A 53 1.85 21.35 -27.35
C ILE A 53 2.41 21.31 -25.92
N SER A 54 3.40 20.45 -25.65
CA SER A 54 3.96 20.24 -24.30
C SER A 54 5.49 20.48 -24.30
N PRO A 55 5.95 21.74 -24.33
CA PRO A 55 7.38 22.06 -24.53
C PRO A 55 8.29 21.44 -23.46
N ASN A 56 7.86 21.44 -22.20
CA ASN A 56 8.62 20.83 -21.11
C ASN A 56 8.72 19.31 -21.26
N LEU A 57 7.62 18.63 -21.62
CA LEU A 57 7.63 17.19 -21.87
C LEU A 57 8.55 16.83 -23.04
N LYS A 58 8.44 17.59 -24.13
CA LYS A 58 9.32 17.47 -25.31
C LYS A 58 10.78 17.58 -24.91
N GLU A 59 11.14 18.56 -24.08
CA GLU A 59 12.54 18.75 -23.67
C GLU A 59 13.05 17.60 -22.79
N LYS A 60 12.20 17.03 -21.91
CA LYS A 60 12.57 15.83 -21.13
C LYS A 60 12.85 14.63 -22.05
N PHE A 61 12.02 14.39 -23.05
CA PHE A 61 12.26 13.33 -24.04
C PHE A 61 13.51 13.58 -24.88
N LYS A 62 13.73 14.83 -25.32
CA LYS A 62 14.91 15.22 -26.09
C LYS A 62 16.20 15.02 -25.29
N THR A 63 16.19 15.43 -24.02
CA THR A 63 17.33 15.25 -23.10
C THR A 63 17.66 13.77 -22.94
N PHE A 64 16.65 12.93 -22.62
CA PHE A 64 16.85 11.48 -22.54
C PHE A 64 17.36 10.88 -23.87
N PHE A 65 16.77 11.25 -25.01
CA PHE A 65 17.18 10.76 -26.31
C PHE A 65 18.65 11.08 -26.62
N ASN A 66 19.07 12.31 -26.33
CA ASN A 66 20.44 12.76 -26.56
C ASN A 66 21.46 12.03 -25.68
N SER A 67 21.08 11.69 -24.45
CA SER A 67 21.88 10.80 -23.59
C SER A 67 21.90 9.37 -24.12
N TYR A 68 20.73 8.80 -24.44
CA TYR A 68 20.58 7.41 -24.85
C TYR A 68 21.33 7.08 -26.15
N LYS A 69 21.32 7.98 -27.14
CA LYS A 69 21.96 7.72 -28.44
C LYS A 69 23.48 7.56 -28.33
N GLN A 70 24.11 8.09 -27.28
CA GLN A 70 25.55 7.98 -27.02
C GLN A 70 25.96 6.64 -26.40
N LEU A 71 25.00 5.85 -25.93
CA LEU A 71 25.27 4.51 -25.42
C LEU A 71 25.81 3.61 -26.53
N THR A 72 26.70 2.69 -26.14
CA THR A 72 27.13 1.59 -27.01
C THR A 72 25.95 0.66 -27.32
N ASP A 73 26.05 -0.13 -28.39
CA ASP A 73 24.98 -1.08 -28.75
C ASP A 73 24.74 -2.15 -27.68
N ILE A 74 25.78 -2.50 -26.91
CA ILE A 74 25.67 -3.39 -25.75
C ILE A 74 24.81 -2.73 -24.66
N GLN A 75 25.12 -1.50 -24.28
CA GLN A 75 24.36 -0.74 -23.27
C GLN A 75 22.91 -0.47 -23.71
N LYS A 76 22.68 -0.21 -25.01
CA LYS A 76 21.32 -0.03 -25.55
C LYS A 76 20.49 -1.30 -25.43
N ASN A 77 21.09 -2.45 -25.75
CA ASN A 77 20.45 -3.76 -25.59
C ASN A 77 20.18 -4.07 -24.12
N GLU A 78 21.13 -3.81 -23.23
CA GLU A 78 20.97 -3.95 -21.79
C GLU A 78 19.80 -3.11 -21.27
N PHE A 79 19.78 -1.81 -21.58
CA PHE A 79 18.68 -0.92 -21.20
C PHE A 79 17.32 -1.43 -21.70
N TYR A 80 17.25 -1.86 -22.96
CA TYR A 80 16.00 -2.35 -23.53
C TYR A 80 15.53 -3.65 -22.86
N ASN A 81 16.46 -4.53 -22.47
CA ASN A 81 16.14 -5.73 -21.70
C ASN A 81 15.56 -5.37 -20.32
N LEU A 82 16.08 -4.34 -19.65
CA LEU A 82 15.52 -3.81 -18.40
C LEU A 82 14.11 -3.24 -18.59
N VAL A 83 13.85 -2.55 -19.70
CA VAL A 83 12.50 -2.08 -20.07
C VAL A 83 11.53 -3.24 -20.24
N VAL A 84 11.93 -4.30 -20.96
CA VAL A 84 11.12 -5.51 -21.17
C VAL A 84 10.85 -6.24 -19.85
N LYS A 85 11.89 -6.41 -19.03
CA LYS A 85 11.79 -7.00 -17.70
C LYS A 85 10.77 -6.29 -16.82
N CYS A 86 10.77 -4.95 -16.81
CA CYS A 86 9.82 -4.13 -16.06
C CYS A 86 8.35 -4.30 -16.48
N GLN A 87 8.05 -4.91 -17.64
CA GLN A 87 6.67 -5.23 -18.03
C GLN A 87 6.08 -6.42 -17.26
N SER A 88 6.94 -7.14 -16.55
CA SER A 88 6.62 -8.31 -15.74
C SER A 88 6.63 -8.01 -14.24
N VAL A 89 6.44 -6.73 -13.86
CA VAL A 89 6.55 -6.24 -12.47
C VAL A 89 5.76 -7.05 -11.45
N LYS A 90 4.58 -7.58 -11.82
CA LYS A 90 3.75 -8.43 -10.94
C LYS A 90 4.52 -9.64 -10.38
N TYR A 91 5.49 -10.17 -11.11
CA TYR A 91 6.28 -11.33 -10.69
C TYR A 91 7.36 -10.95 -9.68
N PHE A 92 7.79 -9.68 -9.63
CA PHE A 92 8.81 -9.23 -8.70
C PHE A 92 8.32 -9.41 -7.26
N PHE A 93 7.03 -9.20 -6.99
CA PHE A 93 6.51 -9.28 -5.61
C PHE A 93 6.54 -10.69 -5.00
N GLY A 94 6.46 -11.74 -5.82
CA GLY A 94 6.39 -13.13 -5.33
C GLY A 94 7.59 -14.00 -5.69
N ASN A 95 8.39 -13.63 -6.69
CA ASN A 95 9.54 -14.41 -7.11
C ASN A 95 10.86 -13.72 -6.71
N LYS A 96 11.45 -14.20 -5.61
CA LYS A 96 12.71 -13.68 -5.05
C LYS A 96 13.96 -14.01 -5.89
N SER A 97 13.89 -14.95 -6.84
CA SER A 97 15.02 -15.23 -7.74
C SER A 97 15.21 -14.17 -8.83
N ILE A 98 14.19 -13.33 -9.05
CA ILE A 98 14.30 -12.20 -9.97
C ILE A 98 15.17 -11.13 -9.31
N ASN A 99 16.38 -10.95 -9.84
CA ASN A 99 17.22 -9.80 -9.49
C ASN A 99 16.42 -8.52 -9.76
N CYS A 100 16.30 -7.61 -8.80
CA CYS A 100 15.67 -6.30 -9.00
C CYS A 100 16.63 -5.15 -8.68
N LEU A 101 17.91 -5.45 -8.40
CA LEU A 101 18.94 -4.43 -8.14
C LEU A 101 19.30 -3.69 -9.43
N ASP A 102 19.35 -4.39 -10.56
CA ASP A 102 19.69 -3.84 -11.88
C ASP A 102 18.69 -2.79 -12.42
N ILE A 103 17.46 -2.77 -11.89
CA ILE A 103 16.44 -1.77 -12.23
C ILE A 103 16.35 -0.63 -11.20
N LYS A 104 17.21 -0.63 -10.17
CA LYS A 104 17.29 0.48 -9.23
C LYS A 104 17.87 1.72 -9.91
N LYS A 105 17.49 2.89 -9.40
CA LYS A 105 17.88 4.21 -9.91
C LYS A 105 19.38 4.30 -10.13
N ASP A 106 20.19 3.91 -9.15
CA ASP A 106 21.65 4.04 -9.23
C ASP A 106 22.24 3.14 -10.33
N SER A 107 21.78 1.89 -10.46
CA SER A 107 22.21 1.00 -11.54
C SER A 107 21.83 1.53 -12.92
N ILE A 108 20.62 2.08 -13.05
CA ILE A 108 20.17 2.71 -14.29
C ILE A 108 20.97 3.99 -14.60
N GLN A 109 21.30 4.80 -13.59
CA GLN A 109 22.12 6.00 -13.76
C GLN A 109 23.54 5.65 -14.17
N GLN A 110 24.12 4.58 -13.61
CA GLN A 110 25.41 4.05 -14.03
C GLN A 110 25.38 3.60 -15.49
N LEU A 111 24.34 2.86 -15.90
CA LEU A 111 24.16 2.43 -17.29
C LEU A 111 24.01 3.62 -18.25
N MET A 112 23.22 4.62 -17.88
CA MET A 112 22.94 5.80 -18.70
C MET A 112 24.06 6.86 -18.67
N GLY A 113 24.95 6.81 -17.66
CA GLY A 113 25.94 7.84 -17.35
C GLY A 113 25.36 9.18 -16.87
N ASN A 114 24.06 9.26 -16.55
CA ASN A 114 23.37 10.48 -16.10
C ASN A 114 21.95 10.18 -15.58
N ASN A 115 21.24 11.23 -15.15
CA ASN A 115 19.91 11.14 -14.54
C ASN A 115 18.75 11.38 -15.52
N SER A 116 19.00 11.43 -16.83
CA SER A 116 17.99 11.84 -17.83
C SER A 116 16.74 10.95 -17.82
N LEU A 117 16.89 9.64 -17.60
CA LEU A 117 15.76 8.73 -17.46
C LEU A 117 14.94 9.05 -16.22
N TYR A 118 15.59 9.22 -15.06
CA TYR A 118 14.89 9.54 -13.81
C TYR A 118 14.06 10.82 -13.96
N GLU A 119 14.64 11.86 -14.55
CA GLU A 119 13.96 13.14 -14.80
C GLU A 119 12.77 13.01 -15.75
N LEU A 120 12.91 12.22 -16.82
CA LEU A 120 11.81 11.92 -17.74
C LEU A 120 10.68 11.16 -17.02
N MET A 121 11.02 10.07 -16.31
CA MET A 121 10.04 9.22 -15.63
C MET A 121 9.32 9.96 -14.49
N LYS A 122 10.06 10.80 -13.74
CA LYS A 122 9.52 11.69 -12.72
C LYS A 122 8.52 12.67 -13.33
N TYR A 123 8.89 13.35 -14.42
CA TYR A 123 8.01 14.31 -15.09
C TYR A 123 6.75 13.64 -15.66
N LEU A 124 6.89 12.45 -16.24
CA LEU A 124 5.76 11.66 -16.74
C LEU A 124 4.75 11.34 -15.65
N TYR A 125 5.21 10.99 -14.44
CA TYR A 125 4.33 10.68 -13.32
C TYR A 125 3.78 11.92 -12.60
N GLU A 126 4.61 12.93 -12.36
CA GLU A 126 4.20 14.10 -11.57
C GLU A 126 3.31 15.06 -12.34
N THR A 127 3.49 15.12 -13.67
CA THR A 127 2.82 16.08 -14.54
C THR A 127 1.98 15.38 -15.61
N THR A 128 2.60 14.56 -16.47
CA THR A 128 1.95 14.10 -17.70
C THR A 128 0.75 13.20 -17.44
N ILE A 129 0.87 12.20 -16.57
CA ILE A 129 -0.21 11.22 -16.29
C ILE A 129 -1.43 11.86 -15.61
N LYS A 130 -1.25 13.03 -14.97
CA LYS A 130 -2.31 13.74 -14.25
C LYS A 130 -3.18 14.60 -15.17
N ALA A 131 -2.80 14.78 -16.44
CA ALA A 131 -3.62 15.50 -17.41
C ALA A 131 -4.95 14.78 -17.67
N ASP A 132 -6.04 15.54 -17.82
CA ASP A 132 -7.41 15.02 -17.91
C ASP A 132 -7.61 13.98 -19.03
N ARG A 133 -6.87 14.10 -20.13
CA ARG A 133 -6.91 13.16 -21.27
C ARG A 133 -6.59 11.70 -20.95
N TRP A 134 -5.95 11.44 -19.82
CA TRP A 134 -5.65 10.07 -19.39
C TRP A 134 -6.74 9.50 -18.47
N GLU A 135 -7.73 10.31 -18.11
CA GLU A 135 -8.94 9.91 -17.38
C GLU A 135 -8.63 9.23 -16.03
N MET A 136 -7.58 9.70 -15.33
CA MET A 136 -7.14 9.10 -14.06
C MET A 136 -8.25 9.11 -12.98
N LYS A 137 -9.12 10.13 -13.00
CA LYS A 137 -10.30 10.22 -12.12
C LYS A 137 -11.31 9.11 -12.40
N ASP A 138 -11.63 8.85 -13.68
CA ASP A 138 -12.52 7.75 -14.08
C ASP A 138 -11.93 6.38 -13.71
N HIS A 139 -10.62 6.19 -13.95
CA HIS A 139 -9.93 4.97 -13.53
C HIS A 139 -10.09 4.73 -12.02
N TYR A 140 -9.91 5.78 -11.21
CA TYR A 140 -10.12 5.69 -9.77
C TYR A 140 -11.57 5.37 -9.41
N GLN A 141 -12.55 6.01 -10.03
CA GLN A 141 -13.96 5.75 -9.75
C GLN A 141 -14.32 4.28 -10.04
N LYS A 142 -13.82 3.71 -11.13
CA LYS A 142 -13.98 2.29 -11.45
C LYS A 142 -13.33 1.38 -10.41
N MET A 143 -12.12 1.72 -9.95
CA MET A 143 -11.44 0.99 -8.87
C MET A 143 -12.23 1.07 -7.56
N TYR A 144 -12.68 2.26 -7.18
CA TYR A 144 -13.48 2.54 -5.99
C TYR A 144 -14.78 1.75 -5.98
N ASN A 145 -15.51 1.74 -7.10
CA ASN A 145 -16.74 0.99 -7.25
C ASN A 145 -16.51 -0.51 -7.08
N GLY A 146 -15.35 -1.03 -7.48
CA GLY A 146 -14.95 -2.43 -7.31
C GLY A 146 -14.47 -2.81 -5.89
N MET A 147 -14.28 -1.86 -4.97
CA MET A 147 -13.90 -2.15 -3.58
C MET A 147 -15.08 -2.72 -2.76
N PRO A 148 -14.82 -3.46 -1.67
CA PRO A 148 -15.83 -3.90 -0.71
C PRO A 148 -16.76 -2.76 -0.23
N GLN A 149 -17.97 -3.11 0.21
CA GLN A 149 -19.02 -2.14 0.55
C GLN A 149 -18.61 -1.10 1.60
N ASN A 150 -17.74 -1.47 2.53
CA ASN A 150 -17.27 -0.61 3.60
C ASN A 150 -16.20 0.41 3.15
N LYS A 151 -15.69 0.30 1.90
CA LYS A 151 -14.79 1.27 1.26
C LYS A 151 -13.55 1.66 2.08
N VAL A 152 -13.03 0.78 2.94
CA VAL A 152 -11.77 1.07 3.68
C VAL A 152 -10.54 0.73 2.85
N CYS A 153 -9.41 1.36 3.12
CA CYS A 153 -8.13 1.09 2.50
C CYS A 153 -7.71 -0.39 2.67
N PRO A 154 -7.35 -1.12 1.59
CA PRO A 154 -6.97 -2.53 1.70
C PRO A 154 -5.59 -2.75 2.33
N PHE A 155 -4.82 -1.68 2.55
CA PHE A 155 -3.52 -1.74 3.19
C PHE A 155 -3.63 -1.70 4.72
N CYS A 156 -4.49 -0.84 5.28
CA CYS A 156 -4.66 -0.76 6.74
C CYS A 156 -6.00 -1.24 7.25
N GLY A 157 -7.01 -1.48 6.42
CA GLY A 157 -8.33 -1.96 6.88
C GLY A 157 -9.08 -0.99 7.80
N VAL A 158 -8.60 0.25 7.96
CA VAL A 158 -9.09 1.24 8.93
C VAL A 158 -9.53 2.53 8.25
N GLU A 159 -8.66 3.16 7.48
CA GLU A 159 -8.97 4.43 6.82
C GLU A 159 -10.00 4.26 5.72
N SER A 160 -10.92 5.21 5.59
CA SER A 160 -11.86 5.23 4.46
C SER A 160 -11.14 5.64 3.17
N MET A 161 -11.53 5.04 2.06
CA MET A 161 -11.23 5.53 0.72
C MET A 161 -12.35 6.49 0.32
N HIS A 162 -12.01 7.59 -0.34
CA HIS A 162 -12.97 8.65 -0.62
C HIS A 162 -13.40 8.66 -2.08
N GLN A 163 -14.71 8.78 -2.32
CA GLN A 163 -15.23 8.90 -3.69
C GLN A 163 -15.06 10.31 -4.26
N THR A 164 -15.28 11.33 -3.43
CA THR A 164 -15.35 12.75 -3.83
C THR A 164 -14.00 13.33 -4.21
N PHE A 165 -12.93 12.82 -3.61
CA PHE A 165 -11.56 13.14 -4.00
C PHE A 165 -10.78 11.85 -4.24
N LYS A 166 -10.07 11.84 -5.37
CA LYS A 166 -9.25 10.71 -5.78
C LYS A 166 -8.07 10.55 -4.82
N GLU A 167 -7.98 9.40 -4.18
CA GLU A 167 -6.76 9.00 -3.44
C GLU A 167 -5.55 8.95 -4.37
N ASP A 168 -4.37 9.24 -3.83
CA ASP A 168 -3.16 9.16 -4.62
C ASP A 168 -2.89 7.73 -5.09
N TYR A 169 -2.36 7.63 -6.31
CA TYR A 169 -1.90 6.37 -6.87
C TYR A 169 -0.48 6.18 -6.41
N ASP A 170 -0.30 5.53 -5.27
CA ASP A 170 1.03 5.26 -4.76
C ASP A 170 1.75 4.20 -5.62
N HIS A 171 3.07 4.32 -5.68
CA HIS A 171 3.96 3.36 -6.28
C HIS A 171 4.25 2.23 -5.30
N LEU A 172 3.86 1.00 -5.64
CA LEU A 172 4.32 -0.19 -4.89
C LEU A 172 5.85 -0.22 -4.84
N LEU A 173 6.49 -0.10 -5.99
CA LEU A 173 7.93 0.10 -6.17
C LEU A 173 8.18 1.57 -6.45
N THR A 174 8.67 2.29 -5.43
CA THR A 174 8.74 3.75 -5.40
C THR A 174 9.54 4.31 -6.58
N LYS A 175 9.07 5.39 -7.20
CA LYS A 175 9.77 6.00 -8.35
C LYS A 175 11.18 6.51 -8.02
N SER A 176 11.44 6.84 -6.74
CA SER A 176 12.76 7.27 -6.26
C SER A 176 13.78 6.14 -6.32
N ILE A 177 13.33 4.88 -6.19
CA ILE A 177 14.17 3.69 -6.23
C ILE A 177 14.07 2.99 -7.60
N TYR A 178 12.89 2.91 -8.22
CA TYR A 178 12.63 2.12 -9.43
C TYR A 178 12.04 2.98 -10.57
N PRO A 179 12.82 3.87 -11.20
CA PRO A 179 12.30 4.88 -12.13
C PRO A 179 11.59 4.31 -13.36
N LEU A 180 12.05 3.17 -13.90
CA LEU A 180 11.42 2.52 -15.06
C LEU A 180 9.96 2.12 -14.83
N LEU A 181 9.54 2.02 -13.57
CA LEU A 181 8.18 1.61 -13.18
C LEU A 181 7.29 2.78 -12.78
N ALA A 182 7.76 4.03 -12.90
CA ALA A 182 7.06 5.21 -12.37
C ALA A 182 5.67 5.46 -12.97
N ILE A 183 5.42 5.04 -14.22
CA ILE A 183 4.10 5.16 -14.86
C ILE A 183 3.48 3.81 -15.23
N ASN A 184 4.09 2.70 -14.78
CA ASN A 184 3.53 1.39 -15.03
C ASN A 184 2.30 1.19 -14.12
N LEU A 185 1.10 1.06 -14.70
CA LEU A 185 -0.12 0.90 -13.92
C LEU A 185 -0.18 -0.41 -13.11
N GLN A 186 0.63 -1.41 -13.44
CA GLN A 186 0.80 -2.58 -12.58
C GLN A 186 1.59 -2.29 -11.30
N ASN A 187 2.30 -1.17 -11.25
CA ASN A 187 3.05 -0.67 -10.10
C ASN A 187 2.31 0.44 -9.33
N LEU A 188 1.19 0.94 -9.87
CA LEU A 188 0.42 2.05 -9.29
C LEU A 188 -0.88 1.53 -8.67
N VAL A 189 -1.17 1.94 -7.44
CA VAL A 189 -2.34 1.48 -6.67
C VAL A 189 -2.95 2.64 -5.88
N PRO A 190 -4.29 2.79 -5.86
CA PRO A 190 -4.91 3.74 -4.94
C PRO A 190 -4.66 3.31 -3.49
N MET A 191 -4.21 4.25 -2.67
CA MET A 191 -3.89 4.01 -1.26
C MET A 191 -4.30 5.23 -0.45
N CYS A 192 -4.85 5.04 0.76
CA CYS A 192 -5.18 6.18 1.62
C CYS A 192 -3.93 6.98 1.98
N SER A 193 -4.09 8.28 2.20
CA SER A 193 -3.01 9.21 2.54
C SER A 193 -2.16 8.75 3.73
N VAL A 194 -2.76 8.18 4.78
CA VAL A 194 -2.02 7.70 5.96
C VAL A 194 -1.09 6.54 5.60
N CYS A 195 -1.57 5.55 4.85
CA CYS A 195 -0.73 4.43 4.41
C CYS A 195 0.36 4.89 3.44
N ASN A 196 0.03 5.79 2.51
CA ASN A 196 0.95 6.27 1.49
C ASN A 196 2.03 7.18 2.09
N GLU A 197 1.63 8.29 2.71
CA GLU A 197 2.51 9.40 3.08
C GLU A 197 3.16 9.24 4.46
N LYS A 198 2.53 8.50 5.37
CA LYS A 198 3.01 8.38 6.77
C LYS A 198 3.64 7.03 7.07
N ALA A 199 3.10 5.96 6.51
CA ALA A 199 3.60 4.61 6.75
C ALA A 199 4.62 4.16 5.70
N LYS A 200 4.17 3.85 4.47
CA LYS A 200 5.01 3.25 3.44
C LYS A 200 6.09 4.21 2.94
N LYS A 201 5.73 5.46 2.62
CA LYS A 201 6.66 6.47 2.07
C LYS A 201 7.49 5.89 0.92
N GLU A 202 8.81 6.05 1.00
CA GLU A 202 9.78 5.55 0.03
C GLU A 202 10.38 4.19 0.39
N ILE A 203 9.79 3.43 1.35
CA ILE A 203 10.30 2.11 1.74
C ILE A 203 10.34 1.17 0.53
N ASP A 204 11.50 0.53 0.33
CA ASP A 204 11.67 -0.53 -0.65
C ASP A 204 10.92 -1.78 -0.19
N ILE A 205 9.82 -2.12 -0.84
CA ILE A 205 9.04 -3.30 -0.46
C ILE A 205 9.70 -4.62 -0.90
N LEU A 206 10.67 -4.58 -1.82
CA LEU A 206 11.36 -5.79 -2.28
C LEU A 206 12.60 -6.11 -1.46
N TYR A 207 13.24 -5.10 -0.88
CA TYR A 207 14.46 -5.29 -0.10
C TYR A 207 14.34 -4.64 1.28
N LYS A 208 14.76 -5.35 2.31
CA LYS A 208 14.99 -4.74 3.63
C LYS A 208 16.23 -3.83 3.57
N ASN A 209 16.41 -3.01 4.60
CA ASN A 209 17.56 -2.10 4.70
C ASN A 209 18.92 -2.83 4.73
N ASN A 210 18.94 -4.08 5.18
CA ASN A 210 20.14 -4.95 5.16
C ASN A 210 20.39 -5.62 3.79
N GLY A 211 19.60 -5.30 2.76
CA GLY A 211 19.70 -5.90 1.41
C GLY A 211 18.99 -7.24 1.25
N GLU A 212 18.35 -7.78 2.29
CA GLU A 212 17.61 -9.05 2.21
C GLU A 212 16.36 -8.91 1.32
N ARG A 213 16.20 -9.85 0.39
CA ARG A 213 15.05 -9.90 -0.53
C ARG A 213 13.81 -10.47 0.18
N ARG A 214 12.67 -9.76 0.12
CA ARG A 214 11.39 -10.17 0.75
C ARG A 214 10.18 -10.16 -0.19
N SER A 215 9.25 -11.08 -0.02
CA SER A 215 8.01 -11.13 -0.81
C SER A 215 6.96 -10.13 -0.32
N PHE A 216 6.12 -9.67 -1.24
CA PHE A 216 4.99 -8.80 -0.96
C PHE A 216 3.71 -9.35 -1.61
N ALA A 217 2.59 -9.26 -0.89
CA ALA A 217 1.29 -9.64 -1.44
C ALA A 217 0.81 -8.62 -2.48
N TYR A 218 0.94 -8.96 -3.76
CA TYR A 218 0.59 -8.07 -4.87
C TYR A 218 -0.91 -7.71 -4.87
N PRO A 219 -1.30 -6.42 -4.81
CA PRO A 219 -2.69 -6.02 -4.56
C PRO A 219 -3.72 -6.47 -5.61
N TYR A 220 -3.26 -6.79 -6.82
CA TYR A 220 -4.13 -7.21 -7.92
C TYR A 220 -4.24 -8.74 -8.06
N ALA A 221 -3.52 -9.52 -7.24
CA ALA A 221 -3.49 -10.98 -7.35
C ALA A 221 -3.58 -11.70 -6.02
N THR A 222 -2.98 -11.17 -4.96
CA THR A 222 -2.74 -11.87 -3.70
C THR A 222 -3.41 -11.14 -2.53
N GLU A 223 -4.28 -11.87 -1.84
CA GLU A 223 -4.84 -11.47 -0.55
C GLU A 223 -4.00 -12.10 0.58
N ILE A 224 -3.79 -11.36 1.67
CA ILE A 224 -3.19 -11.93 2.88
C ILE A 224 -4.28 -12.46 3.79
N THR A 225 -4.04 -13.63 4.38
CA THR A 225 -4.85 -14.13 5.49
C THR A 225 -4.10 -13.84 6.78
N ILE A 226 -4.74 -13.09 7.67
CA ILE A 226 -4.14 -12.63 8.93
C ILE A 226 -5.12 -12.74 10.10
N SER A 227 -4.57 -13.18 11.23
CA SER A 227 -5.10 -12.99 12.57
C SER A 227 -4.14 -12.07 13.32
N LEU A 228 -4.68 -11.10 14.03
CA LEU A 228 -3.89 -10.26 14.93
C LEU A 228 -4.08 -10.75 16.36
N ASP A 229 -3.09 -10.53 17.21
CA ASP A 229 -3.10 -11.02 18.58
C ASP A 229 -2.41 -10.03 19.52
N PHE A 230 -3.09 -9.70 20.62
CA PHE A 230 -2.61 -8.81 21.68
C PHE A 230 -1.89 -9.55 22.82
N THR A 231 -1.66 -10.86 22.69
CA THR A 231 -0.92 -11.65 23.67
C THR A 231 0.43 -11.04 24.01
N GLY A 232 0.71 -10.95 25.31
CA GLY A 232 1.89 -10.25 25.85
C GLY A 232 1.66 -8.76 26.14
N SER A 233 0.46 -8.22 25.88
CA SER A 233 0.07 -6.89 26.34
C SER A 233 -0.18 -6.86 27.85
N ILE A 234 0.04 -5.69 28.46
CA ILE A 234 -0.31 -5.35 29.84
C ILE A 234 -1.51 -4.42 29.80
N ILE A 235 -2.62 -4.83 30.41
CA ILE A 235 -3.86 -4.06 30.44
C ILE A 235 -3.70 -2.89 31.43
N PRO A 236 -4.18 -1.67 31.11
CA PRO A 236 -4.14 -0.54 32.02
C PRO A 236 -4.68 -0.89 33.41
N GLN A 237 -4.06 -0.35 34.46
CA GLN A 237 -4.41 -0.55 35.87
C GLN A 237 -4.32 -2.00 36.39
N THR A 238 -3.73 -2.92 35.62
CA THR A 238 -3.53 -4.31 36.07
C THR A 238 -2.12 -4.63 36.53
N ASP A 239 -1.18 -3.71 36.33
CA ASP A 239 0.22 -3.83 36.72
C ASP A 239 0.69 -2.50 37.34
N MET A 240 1.34 -2.56 38.51
CA MET A 240 1.74 -1.37 39.26
C MET A 240 2.87 -0.58 38.59
N ASN A 241 3.73 -1.25 37.81
CA ASN A 241 4.84 -0.58 37.12
C ASN A 241 4.40 0.00 35.77
N ASN A 242 3.20 -0.37 35.30
CA ASN A 242 2.69 -0.03 33.98
C ASN A 242 1.22 0.41 34.07
N GLU A 243 0.93 1.43 34.88
CA GLU A 243 -0.45 1.88 35.14
C GLU A 243 -1.23 2.23 33.86
N LYS A 244 -0.55 2.79 32.85
CA LYS A 244 -1.13 3.13 31.53
C LYS A 244 -1.28 1.92 30.59
N GLY A 245 -0.80 0.75 31.00
CA GLY A 245 -0.72 -0.45 30.17
C GLY A 245 0.37 -0.39 29.10
N ILE A 246 0.61 -1.54 28.46
CA ILE A 246 1.49 -1.69 27.30
C ILE A 246 0.76 -2.56 26.28
N TRP A 247 0.55 -2.03 25.08
CA TRP A 247 -0.09 -2.78 24.01
C TRP A 247 0.96 -3.32 23.05
N LYS A 248 0.96 -4.65 22.87
CA LYS A 248 1.79 -5.36 21.91
C LYS A 248 0.86 -6.02 20.90
N LEU A 249 1.14 -5.88 19.61
CA LEU A 249 0.33 -6.47 18.57
C LEU A 249 1.21 -7.37 17.71
N THR A 250 0.78 -8.61 17.54
CA THR A 250 1.46 -9.57 16.65
C THR A 250 0.52 -10.01 15.54
N ILE A 251 1.10 -10.57 14.48
CA ILE A 251 0.39 -11.09 13.32
C ILE A 251 0.66 -12.59 13.16
N ASN A 252 -0.39 -13.34 12.82
CA ASN A 252 -0.33 -14.76 12.53
C ASN A 252 -1.07 -15.09 11.22
N PRO A 253 -0.56 -16.03 10.39
CA PRO A 253 0.78 -16.62 10.48
C PRO A 253 1.87 -15.59 10.12
N GLN A 254 3.07 -15.75 10.70
CA GLN A 254 4.24 -14.91 10.43
C GLN A 254 4.98 -15.31 9.13
N ASN A 255 4.23 -15.57 8.05
CA ASN A 255 4.86 -15.78 6.75
C ASN A 255 5.41 -14.45 6.19
N GLU A 256 6.28 -14.54 5.19
CA GLU A 256 7.00 -13.38 4.65
C GLU A 256 6.09 -12.28 4.09
N ASN A 257 4.99 -12.62 3.43
CA ASN A 257 4.04 -11.63 2.90
C ASN A 257 3.33 -10.87 4.03
N ASN A 258 2.94 -11.58 5.08
CA ASN A 258 2.27 -11.03 6.24
C ASN A 258 3.21 -10.12 7.03
N MET A 259 4.45 -10.56 7.28
CA MET A 259 5.47 -9.76 7.97
C MET A 259 5.86 -8.53 7.16
N THR A 260 6.08 -8.67 5.85
CA THR A 260 6.39 -7.52 4.99
C THR A 260 5.25 -6.49 5.02
N TRP A 261 3.99 -6.93 4.96
CA TRP A 261 2.85 -6.03 5.10
C TRP A 261 2.83 -5.34 6.48
N PHE A 262 3.02 -6.10 7.55
CA PHE A 262 2.99 -5.60 8.93
C PHE A 262 4.06 -4.53 9.18
N GLU A 263 5.28 -4.77 8.67
CA GLU A 263 6.43 -3.86 8.75
C GLU A 263 6.26 -2.62 7.85
N VAL A 264 6.00 -2.81 6.54
CA VAL A 264 5.96 -1.72 5.55
C VAL A 264 4.88 -0.70 5.88
N PHE A 265 3.74 -1.15 6.41
CA PHE A 265 2.63 -0.27 6.76
C PHE A 265 2.60 0.13 8.23
N ASN A 266 3.64 -0.22 8.99
CA ASN A 266 3.80 0.05 10.42
C ASN A 266 2.55 -0.28 11.23
N ILE A 267 2.02 -1.49 11.04
CA ILE A 267 0.69 -1.86 11.54
C ILE A 267 0.67 -1.94 13.07
N GLU A 268 1.67 -2.56 13.71
CA GLU A 268 1.74 -2.66 15.18
C GLU A 268 1.62 -1.29 15.84
N GLU A 269 2.52 -0.38 15.47
CA GLU A 269 2.60 0.92 16.11
C GLU A 269 1.34 1.75 15.84
N ARG A 270 0.89 1.82 14.59
CA ARG A 270 -0.30 2.61 14.23
C ARG A 270 -1.56 2.07 14.88
N TYR A 271 -1.74 0.75 14.88
CA TYR A 271 -2.92 0.15 15.49
C TYR A 271 -2.95 0.38 16.99
N THR A 272 -1.80 0.21 17.67
CA THR A 272 -1.74 0.30 19.13
C THR A 272 -1.69 1.75 19.64
N LYS A 273 -1.07 2.68 18.92
CA LYS A 273 -0.91 4.09 19.36
C LYS A 273 -1.96 5.04 18.80
N ASP A 274 -2.33 4.90 17.53
CA ASP A 274 -3.18 5.90 16.84
C ASP A 274 -4.65 5.48 16.80
N TYR A 275 -4.94 4.18 16.71
CA TYR A 275 -6.29 3.69 16.45
C TYR A 275 -6.96 2.96 17.62
N LEU A 276 -6.18 2.41 18.55
CA LEU A 276 -6.67 1.71 19.74
C LEU A 276 -7.32 2.72 20.70
N LEU A 277 -8.60 2.51 21.01
CA LEU A 277 -9.33 3.34 21.96
C LEU A 277 -9.89 2.44 23.07
N PHE A 278 -8.98 1.85 23.86
CA PHE A 278 -9.32 0.83 24.86
C PHE A 278 -10.42 1.27 25.81
N ASP A 279 -10.23 2.39 26.53
CA ASP A 279 -11.20 2.86 27.54
C ASP A 279 -12.58 3.10 26.94
N LEU A 280 -12.64 3.82 25.81
CA LEU A 280 -13.89 4.10 25.10
C LEU A 280 -14.58 2.81 24.64
N TRP A 281 -13.84 1.84 24.11
CA TRP A 281 -14.45 0.59 23.62
C TRP A 281 -14.92 -0.31 24.76
N THR A 282 -14.22 -0.35 25.89
CA THR A 282 -14.70 -1.05 27.08
C THR A 282 -15.91 -0.36 27.71
N ASP A 283 -15.98 0.96 27.64
CA ASP A 283 -17.13 1.74 28.09
C ASP A 283 -18.37 1.44 27.24
N ILE A 284 -18.25 1.51 25.92
CA ILE A 284 -19.33 1.15 24.99
C ILE A 284 -19.78 -0.30 25.22
N PHE A 285 -18.83 -1.22 25.45
CA PHE A 285 -19.16 -2.62 25.73
C PHE A 285 -20.03 -2.77 26.99
N ILE A 286 -19.72 -2.04 28.07
CA ILE A 286 -20.55 -2.04 29.28
C ILE A 286 -21.94 -1.48 28.97
N ASP A 287 -22.04 -0.38 28.24
CA ASP A 287 -23.33 0.22 27.90
C ASP A 287 -24.18 -0.73 27.05
N ASP A 288 -23.57 -1.42 26.09
CA ASP A 288 -24.23 -2.45 25.27
C ASP A 288 -24.74 -3.62 26.11
N LEU A 289 -24.02 -4.03 27.16
CA LEU A 289 -24.49 -5.06 28.09
C LEU A 289 -25.75 -4.60 28.83
N ILE A 290 -25.74 -3.37 29.36
CA ILE A 290 -26.87 -2.79 30.09
C ILE A 290 -28.09 -2.66 29.17
N ASN A 291 -27.92 -2.05 28.00
CA ASN A 291 -28.98 -1.86 27.01
C ASN A 291 -29.57 -3.18 26.50
N SER A 292 -28.79 -4.26 26.53
CA SER A 292 -29.22 -5.60 26.15
C SER A 292 -29.76 -6.44 27.32
N ASN A 293 -29.92 -5.86 28.51
CA ASN A 293 -30.31 -6.56 29.75
C ASN A 293 -29.43 -7.78 30.07
N LYS A 294 -28.14 -7.71 29.73
CA LYS A 294 -27.17 -8.76 30.02
C LYS A 294 -26.42 -8.43 31.29
N ASN A 295 -26.51 -9.31 32.28
CA ASN A 295 -25.86 -9.15 33.57
C ASN A 295 -24.71 -10.16 33.72
N PRO A 296 -23.44 -9.73 33.60
CA PRO A 296 -22.29 -10.60 33.85
C PRO A 296 -22.07 -10.77 35.36
N ILE A 297 -22.75 -11.75 35.97
CA ILE A 297 -22.73 -12.03 37.42
C ILE A 297 -21.33 -12.50 37.90
N ASN A 298 -20.51 -13.06 37.01
CA ASN A 298 -19.18 -13.58 37.31
C ASN A 298 -18.20 -13.51 36.13
N GLU A 299 -16.93 -13.82 36.39
CA GLU A 299 -15.85 -13.82 35.39
C GLU A 299 -16.18 -14.65 34.13
N ASN A 300 -16.74 -15.85 34.28
CA ASN A 300 -17.06 -16.72 33.14
C ASN A 300 -18.15 -16.13 32.24
N SER A 301 -19.19 -15.53 32.85
CA SER A 301 -20.23 -14.83 32.11
C SER A 301 -19.68 -13.61 31.37
N LEU A 302 -18.77 -12.85 32.01
CA LEU A 302 -18.12 -11.70 31.36
C LEU A 302 -17.24 -12.13 30.18
N LYS A 303 -16.39 -13.15 30.37
CA LYS A 303 -15.55 -13.72 29.29
C LYS A 303 -16.40 -14.17 28.11
N THR A 304 -17.54 -14.80 28.38
CA THR A 304 -18.48 -15.25 27.35
C THR A 304 -19.02 -14.07 26.53
N GLU A 305 -19.39 -12.97 27.18
CA GLU A 305 -19.88 -11.78 26.46
C GLU A 305 -18.76 -11.07 25.68
N LEU A 306 -17.55 -10.97 26.22
CA LEU A 306 -16.39 -10.46 25.50
C LEU A 306 -16.12 -11.28 24.22
N LEU A 307 -16.16 -12.61 24.30
CA LEU A 307 -15.99 -13.49 23.13
C LEU A 307 -17.09 -13.29 22.08
N LYS A 308 -18.35 -13.18 22.50
CA LYS A 308 -19.47 -12.92 21.57
C LYS A 308 -19.28 -11.61 20.82
N VAL A 309 -18.83 -10.57 21.52
CA VAL A 309 -18.53 -9.26 20.91
C VAL A 309 -17.34 -9.34 19.96
N ALA A 310 -16.26 -10.04 20.34
CA ALA A 310 -15.12 -10.29 19.47
C ALA A 310 -15.54 -10.97 18.15
N GLN A 311 -16.36 -12.01 18.24
CA GLN A 311 -16.90 -12.73 17.07
C GLN A 311 -17.80 -11.85 16.20
N SER A 312 -18.63 -10.99 16.81
CA SER A 312 -19.47 -10.03 16.10
C SER A 312 -18.64 -9.00 15.31
N TYR A 313 -17.53 -8.55 15.90
CA TYR A 313 -16.57 -7.67 15.23
C TYR A 313 -15.85 -8.38 14.09
N GLU A 314 -15.40 -9.63 14.26
CA GLU A 314 -14.70 -10.37 13.18
C GLU A 314 -15.60 -10.58 11.96
N ARG A 315 -16.89 -10.87 12.15
CA ARG A 315 -17.87 -10.98 11.04
C ARG A 315 -18.00 -9.69 10.22
N ARG A 316 -17.66 -8.54 10.81
CA ARG A 316 -17.69 -7.21 10.19
C ARG A 316 -16.31 -6.56 10.29
N LYS A 317 -15.25 -7.33 10.00
CA LYS A 317 -13.84 -7.00 10.23
C LYS A 317 -13.44 -5.59 9.80
N PHE A 318 -13.96 -5.12 8.67
CA PHE A 318 -13.55 -3.84 8.10
C PHE A 318 -14.47 -2.65 8.44
N ASN A 319 -15.39 -2.81 9.37
CA ASN A 319 -16.25 -1.72 9.84
C ASN A 319 -15.67 -1.12 11.12
N ASN A 320 -15.70 0.21 11.29
CA ASN A 320 -15.45 0.89 12.58
C ASN A 320 -14.26 0.34 13.38
N ARG A 321 -13.14 0.07 12.70
CA ARG A 321 -11.88 -0.47 13.27
C ARG A 321 -12.03 -1.87 13.89
N ASN A 322 -13.00 -2.66 13.46
CA ASN A 322 -13.23 -4.01 13.96
C ASN A 322 -12.04 -4.96 13.75
N ILE A 323 -11.19 -4.69 12.75
CA ILE A 323 -9.93 -5.41 12.54
C ILE A 323 -8.98 -5.30 13.76
N ILE A 324 -9.15 -4.28 14.60
CA ILE A 324 -8.44 -4.08 15.87
C ILE A 324 -9.31 -4.53 17.05
N LYS A 325 -10.61 -4.18 17.05
CA LYS A 325 -11.51 -4.53 18.16
C LYS A 325 -11.71 -6.04 18.31
N ALA A 326 -11.88 -6.78 17.22
CA ALA A 326 -12.07 -8.22 17.28
C ALA A 326 -10.92 -8.94 17.99
N PRO A 327 -9.64 -8.76 17.58
CA PRO A 327 -8.53 -9.39 18.29
C PRO A 327 -8.31 -8.84 19.70
N LEU A 328 -8.57 -7.55 19.95
CA LEU A 328 -8.51 -6.98 21.30
C LEU A 328 -9.51 -7.66 22.25
N PHE A 329 -10.78 -7.72 21.87
CA PHE A 329 -11.83 -8.31 22.71
C PHE A 329 -11.64 -9.82 22.89
N SER A 330 -11.13 -10.51 21.86
CA SER A 330 -10.70 -11.90 21.98
C SER A 330 -9.59 -12.06 23.02
N PHE A 331 -8.57 -11.20 23.00
CA PHE A 331 -7.52 -11.18 24.01
C PHE A 331 -8.07 -10.89 25.41
N LEU A 332 -8.91 -9.86 25.58
CA LEU A 332 -9.50 -9.52 26.87
C LEU A 332 -10.32 -10.67 27.46
N ALA A 333 -11.03 -11.43 26.62
CA ALA A 333 -11.75 -12.60 27.09
C ALA A 333 -10.86 -13.76 27.57
N ASN A 334 -9.63 -13.85 27.05
CA ASN A 334 -8.71 -14.96 27.30
C ASN A 334 -7.48 -14.59 28.14
N CYS A 335 -7.32 -13.33 28.54
CA CYS A 335 -6.13 -12.84 29.25
C CYS A 335 -5.97 -13.39 30.68
N ASN A 336 -7.03 -14.00 31.24
CA ASN A 336 -7.05 -14.56 32.60
C ASN A 336 -6.62 -13.57 33.71
N ASN A 337 -6.81 -12.27 33.46
CA ASN A 337 -6.44 -11.21 34.40
C ASN A 337 -7.60 -10.89 35.38
N LYS A 338 -7.50 -11.40 36.60
CA LYS A 338 -8.54 -11.22 37.64
C LYS A 338 -8.78 -9.76 38.03
N ILE A 339 -7.73 -8.92 37.99
CA ILE A 339 -7.84 -7.48 38.32
C ILE A 339 -8.70 -6.79 37.28
N PHE A 340 -8.42 -7.03 35.99
CA PHE A 340 -9.21 -6.50 34.88
C PHE A 340 -10.69 -6.89 34.98
N TYR A 341 -10.97 -8.19 35.15
CA TYR A 341 -12.37 -8.65 35.21
C TYR A 341 -13.15 -8.06 36.37
N LYS A 342 -12.54 -7.99 37.56
CA LYS A 342 -13.16 -7.33 38.73
C LYS A 342 -13.40 -5.84 38.47
N GLY A 343 -12.44 -5.16 37.83
CA GLY A 343 -12.57 -3.75 37.43
C GLY A 343 -13.75 -3.52 36.50
N LEU A 344 -13.90 -4.35 35.47
CA LEU A 344 -14.97 -4.21 34.49
C LEU A 344 -16.36 -4.52 35.08
N ILE A 345 -16.48 -5.56 35.91
CA ILE A 345 -17.73 -5.86 36.65
C ILE A 345 -18.10 -4.71 37.59
N ARG A 346 -17.12 -4.14 38.30
CA ARG A 346 -17.35 -2.99 39.17
C ARG A 346 -17.84 -1.77 38.38
N ALA A 347 -17.26 -1.51 37.22
CA ALA A 347 -17.69 -0.42 36.34
C ALA A 347 -19.14 -0.63 35.85
N TYR A 348 -19.49 -1.84 35.42
CA TYR A 348 -20.87 -2.22 35.08
C TYR A 348 -21.83 -1.99 36.25
N ASN A 349 -21.53 -2.53 37.43
CA ASN A 349 -22.37 -2.38 38.62
C ASN A 349 -22.53 -0.92 39.05
N LYS A 350 -21.51 -0.08 38.85
CA LYS A 350 -21.63 1.35 39.13
C LYS A 350 -22.65 2.02 38.23
N ARG A 351 -22.69 1.69 36.94
CA ARG A 351 -23.59 2.32 35.95
C ARG A 351 -25.06 1.90 36.08
N ILE A 352 -25.34 0.67 36.49
CA ILE A 352 -26.74 0.24 36.72
C ILE A 352 -27.36 0.84 37.99
N ASN A 353 -26.53 1.35 38.90
CA ASN A 353 -26.95 1.94 40.19
C ASN A 353 -26.96 3.49 40.16
N THR A 354 -26.58 4.09 39.04
CA THR A 354 -26.66 5.53 38.76
C THR A 354 -27.80 5.80 37.80
#